data_AF-A0A085GA07-F1
#
_entry.id   AF-A0A085GA07-F1
#
_cell.length_a   1.000
_cell.length_b   1.000
_cell.length_c   1.000
_cell.angle_alpha   90.00
_cell.angle_beta   90.00
_cell.angle_gamma   90.00
#
_symmetry.space_group_name_H-M   'P 1'
#
loop_
_entity.id
_entity.type
_entity.pdbx_description
1 polymer ?
#
loop_
_entity_poly.entity_id
_entity_poly.type
_entity_poly.pdbx_seq_one_letter_code
_entity_poly.pdbx_strand_id
1 'polypeptide(L)'
;MTQDEYNKKFGIDISNETTINADAKLFRAFEKAHDIRKFEIELYWKRTAYFWTLIAAIFTGYFLLLTTETAKLPLKEFYLILVASIGLAFSFGWFLAAKGSKFWQENWEGHLDLLEDKITGPLYKTVLMDREPAKRLTASSAPFSVTKINHWIAVMVIFIWFILLLTPLVKQILPILTIIKNITGIKMIVIIFFEMAIIICTFIFIRQMYLKTRTKFKSKPDIRNVKAIDREATLDK
;
A
#
# COMPACT_ATOMS: atom_id res chain seq x y z
N MET A 1 -15.21 -14.41 8.06
CA MET A 1 -15.43 -15.11 9.35
C MET A 1 -16.84 -14.76 9.78
N THR A 2 -17.66 -15.74 10.12
CA THR A 2 -19.03 -15.48 10.59
C THR A 2 -19.03 -15.02 12.05
N GLN A 3 -20.14 -14.44 12.52
CA GLN A 3 -20.30 -14.03 13.92
C GLN A 3 -20.07 -15.22 14.88
N ASP A 4 -20.59 -16.40 14.56
CA ASP A 4 -20.45 -17.59 15.41
C ASP A 4 -19.00 -18.10 15.47
N GLU A 5 -18.31 -18.11 14.33
CA GLU A 5 -16.88 -18.45 14.27
C GLU A 5 -16.03 -17.46 15.07
N TYR A 6 -16.39 -16.18 15.02
CA TYR A 6 -15.72 -15.11 15.74
C TYR A 6 -15.93 -15.26 17.25
N ASN A 7 -17.18 -15.41 17.68
CA ASN A 7 -17.55 -15.62 19.09
C ASN A 7 -16.81 -16.83 19.67
N LYS A 8 -16.79 -17.96 18.95
CA LYS A 8 -16.06 -19.16 19.36
C LYS A 8 -14.55 -18.91 19.49
N LYS A 9 -13.92 -18.16 18.58
CA LYS A 9 -12.49 -17.84 18.65
C LYS A 9 -12.13 -16.88 19.79
N PHE A 10 -13.04 -15.98 20.14
CA PHE A 10 -12.85 -15.02 21.24
C PHE A 10 -13.28 -15.57 22.61
N GLY A 11 -13.81 -16.80 22.64
CA GLY A 11 -14.33 -17.43 23.85
C GLY A 11 -15.54 -16.68 24.40
N ILE A 12 -16.39 -16.16 23.51
CA ILE A 12 -17.66 -15.52 23.85
C ILE A 12 -18.70 -16.64 23.83
N ASP A 13 -18.87 -17.34 24.96
CA ASP A 13 -19.96 -18.30 25.12
C ASP A 13 -21.21 -17.58 25.62
N ILE A 14 -22.27 -17.62 24.84
CA ILE A 14 -23.54 -16.95 25.16
C ILE A 14 -24.31 -17.76 26.23
N SER A 15 -23.92 -19.02 26.46
CA SER A 15 -24.74 -19.97 27.23
C SER A 15 -24.31 -20.18 28.69
N ASN A 16 -23.03 -19.94 29.04
CA ASN A 16 -22.51 -20.26 30.38
C ASN A 16 -21.30 -19.37 30.74
N GLU A 17 -21.51 -18.21 31.37
CA GLU A 17 -20.62 -17.59 32.37
C GLU A 17 -21.18 -16.25 32.87
N THR A 18 -20.96 -15.95 34.15
CA THR A 18 -21.38 -14.73 34.89
C THR A 18 -21.31 -13.45 34.04
N THR A 19 -22.48 -12.90 33.72
CA THR A 19 -22.74 -11.83 32.74
C THR A 19 -21.75 -10.66 32.80
N ILE A 20 -21.32 -10.26 34.00
CA ILE A 20 -20.49 -9.07 34.22
C ILE A 20 -19.06 -9.18 33.63
N ASN A 21 -18.41 -10.34 33.74
CA ASN A 21 -17.01 -10.49 33.31
C ASN A 21 -16.87 -10.65 31.78
N ALA A 22 -17.86 -11.31 31.16
CA ALA A 22 -17.92 -11.46 29.71
C ALA A 22 -18.15 -10.12 29.02
N ASP A 23 -19.06 -9.29 29.57
CA ASP A 23 -19.36 -7.96 29.06
C ASP A 23 -18.14 -7.02 29.19
N ALA A 24 -17.40 -7.09 30.31
CA ALA A 24 -16.18 -6.31 30.50
C ALA A 24 -15.06 -6.70 29.51
N LYS A 25 -14.89 -7.99 29.21
CA LYS A 25 -13.92 -8.47 28.22
C LYS A 25 -14.29 -8.04 26.81
N LEU A 26 -15.57 -8.14 26.46
CA LEU A 26 -16.11 -7.74 25.17
C LEU A 26 -15.92 -6.23 24.95
N PHE A 27 -16.27 -5.43 25.95
CA PHE A 27 -16.10 -3.98 25.94
C PHE A 27 -14.63 -3.58 25.74
N ARG A 28 -13.69 -4.19 26.48
CA ARG A 28 -12.25 -3.95 26.30
C ARG A 28 -11.75 -4.34 24.90
N ALA A 29 -12.26 -5.45 24.33
CA ALA A 29 -11.90 -5.86 22.98
C ALA A 29 -12.37 -4.84 21.94
N PHE A 30 -13.59 -4.32 22.11
CA PHE A 30 -14.15 -3.27 21.26
C PHE A 30 -13.39 -1.95 21.37
N GLU A 31 -13.13 -1.45 22.58
CA GLU A 31 -12.31 -0.25 22.79
C GLU A 31 -10.94 -0.41 22.14
N LYS A 32 -10.30 -1.57 22.34
CA LYS A 32 -8.98 -1.82 21.76
C LYS A 32 -9.02 -1.85 20.24
N ALA A 33 -10.01 -2.50 19.64
CA ALA A 33 -10.19 -2.52 18.19
C ALA A 33 -10.47 -1.11 17.64
N HIS A 34 -11.24 -0.31 18.37
CA HIS A 34 -11.56 1.07 18.02
C HIS A 34 -10.31 1.95 18.02
N ASP A 35 -9.51 1.87 19.09
CA ASP A 35 -8.26 2.60 19.23
C ASP A 35 -7.25 2.22 18.15
N ILE A 36 -7.10 0.92 17.87
CA ILE A 36 -6.18 0.45 16.83
C ILE A 36 -6.64 0.92 15.45
N ARG A 37 -7.94 0.89 15.16
CA ARG A 37 -8.47 1.44 13.89
C ARG A 37 -8.13 2.92 13.75
N LYS A 38 -8.37 3.73 14.78
CA LYS A 38 -8.02 5.16 14.78
C LYS A 38 -6.52 5.36 14.55
N PHE A 39 -5.69 4.59 15.24
CA PHE A 39 -4.24 4.61 15.08
C PHE A 39 -3.80 4.24 13.66
N GLU A 40 -4.41 3.23 13.03
CA GLU A 40 -4.12 2.86 11.63
C GLU A 40 -4.55 3.94 10.62
N ILE A 41 -5.61 4.69 10.90
CA ILE A 41 -6.00 5.86 10.09
C ILE A 41 -4.93 6.96 10.20
N GLU A 42 -4.46 7.26 11.41
CA GLU A 42 -3.39 8.25 11.61
C GLU A 42 -2.08 7.82 10.94
N LEU A 43 -1.68 6.56 11.12
CA LEU A 43 -0.48 6.02 10.50
C LEU A 43 -0.57 6.01 8.97
N TYR A 44 -1.74 5.78 8.40
CA TYR A 44 -1.96 5.85 6.96
C TYR A 44 -1.58 7.23 6.41
N TRP A 45 -2.04 8.29 7.07
CA TRP A 45 -1.72 9.66 6.67
C TRP A 45 -0.25 10.00 6.90
N LYS A 46 0.33 9.59 8.04
CA LYS A 46 1.77 9.78 8.32
C LYS A 46 2.65 9.11 7.25
N ARG A 47 2.37 7.84 6.92
CA ARG A 47 3.08 7.12 5.85
C ARG A 47 2.94 7.82 4.51
N THR A 48 1.73 8.26 4.16
CA THR A 48 1.46 8.99 2.91
C THR A 48 2.27 10.28 2.83
N ALA A 49 2.33 11.07 3.92
CA ALA A 49 3.09 12.31 3.96
C ALA A 49 4.60 12.09 3.74
N TYR A 50 5.19 11.03 4.31
CA TYR A 50 6.60 10.69 4.08
C TYR A 50 6.89 10.40 2.61
N PHE A 51 6.04 9.60 1.96
CA PHE A 51 6.19 9.30 0.54
C PHE A 51 6.02 10.54 -0.34
N TRP A 52 5.00 11.37 -0.07
CA TRP A 52 4.79 12.62 -0.80
C TRP A 52 5.98 13.55 -0.70
N THR A 53 6.54 13.72 0.50
CA THR A 53 7.70 14.58 0.73
C THR A 53 8.91 14.13 -0.09
N LEU A 54 9.21 12.83 -0.08
CA LEU A 54 10.32 12.28 -0.86
C LEU A 54 10.07 12.38 -2.36
N ILE A 55 8.86 12.05 -2.82
CA ILE A 55 8.49 12.14 -4.24
C ILE A 55 8.57 13.60 -4.74
N ALA A 56 8.12 14.57 -3.95
CA ALA A 56 8.23 16.00 -4.29
C ALA A 56 9.69 16.45 -4.40
N ALA A 57 10.56 16.00 -3.50
CA ALA A 57 12.00 16.26 -3.58
C ALA A 57 12.63 15.64 -4.85
N ILE A 58 12.24 14.40 -5.19
CA ILE A 58 12.71 13.73 -6.42
C ILE A 58 12.21 14.47 -7.67
N PHE A 59 10.95 14.91 -7.71
CA PHE A 59 10.43 15.76 -8.80
C PHE A 59 11.23 17.05 -8.94
N THR A 60 11.52 17.72 -7.83
CA THR A 60 12.32 18.94 -7.83
C THR A 60 13.71 18.69 -8.41
N GLY A 61 14.38 17.61 -7.99
CA GLY A 61 15.66 17.20 -8.54
C GLY A 61 15.60 16.89 -10.03
N TYR A 62 14.54 16.19 -10.49
CA TYR A 62 14.34 15.88 -11.90
C TYR A 62 14.17 17.14 -12.75
N PHE A 63 13.29 18.06 -12.34
CA PHE A 63 13.04 19.29 -13.11
C PHE A 63 14.24 20.24 -13.10
N LEU A 64 15.00 20.31 -12.01
CA LEU A 64 16.24 21.08 -11.97
C LEU A 64 17.26 20.55 -12.99
N LEU A 65 17.45 19.22 -13.05
CA LEU A 65 18.29 18.57 -14.07
C LEU A 65 17.76 18.85 -15.48
N LEU A 66 16.43 18.80 -15.68
CA LEU A 66 15.81 19.06 -16.97
C LEU A 66 16.09 20.48 -17.49
N THR A 67 16.12 21.47 -16.60
CA THR A 67 16.40 22.88 -16.96
C THR A 67 17.89 23.20 -17.13
N THR A 68 18.79 22.34 -16.63
CA THR A 68 20.24 22.53 -16.78
C THR A 68 20.66 22.38 -18.25
N GLU A 69 21.46 23.31 -18.77
CA GLU A 69 21.99 23.23 -20.13
C GLU A 69 22.88 21.99 -20.32
N THR A 70 22.70 21.27 -21.44
CA THR A 70 23.45 20.03 -21.73
C THR A 70 24.96 20.27 -21.81
N ALA A 71 25.41 21.45 -22.27
CA ALA A 71 26.84 21.80 -22.33
C ALA A 71 27.50 21.83 -20.94
N LYS A 72 26.72 22.15 -19.89
CA LYS A 72 27.20 22.18 -18.49
C LYS A 72 27.16 20.80 -17.83
N LEU A 73 26.38 19.86 -18.37
CA LEU A 73 26.20 18.53 -17.80
C LEU A 73 26.14 17.45 -18.91
N PRO A 74 27.31 16.94 -19.34
CA PRO A 74 27.39 15.95 -20.44
C PRO A 74 26.63 14.65 -20.18
N LEU A 75 26.41 14.28 -18.91
CA LEU A 75 25.68 13.08 -18.48
C LEU A 75 24.24 13.38 -18.00
N LYS A 76 23.67 14.51 -18.43
CA LYS A 76 22.32 14.95 -18.01
C LYS A 76 21.26 13.86 -18.19
N GLU A 77 21.22 13.21 -19.35
CA GLU A 77 20.19 12.21 -19.67
C GLU A 77 20.33 10.97 -18.76
N PHE A 78 21.56 10.56 -18.43
CA PHE A 78 21.83 9.51 -17.44
C PHE A 78 21.26 9.87 -16.05
N TYR A 79 21.51 11.10 -15.58
CA TYR A 79 20.98 11.55 -14.29
C TYR A 79 19.45 11.64 -14.28
N LEU A 80 18.83 12.05 -15.40
CA LEU A 80 17.37 12.05 -15.54
C LEU A 80 16.80 10.64 -15.45
N ILE A 81 17.42 9.66 -16.10
CA ILE A 81 17.04 8.24 -16.00
C ILE A 81 17.16 7.75 -14.56
N LEU A 82 18.30 8.01 -13.90
CA LEU A 82 18.54 7.60 -12.52
C LEU A 82 17.48 8.17 -11.56
N VAL A 83 17.22 9.48 -11.64
CA VAL A 83 16.24 10.16 -10.78
C VAL A 83 14.82 9.67 -11.08
N ALA A 84 14.46 9.47 -12.35
CA ALA A 84 13.17 8.91 -12.73
C ALA A 84 12.97 7.47 -12.24
N SER A 85 14.01 6.64 -12.30
CA SER A 85 14.00 5.28 -11.74
C SER A 85 13.76 5.28 -10.24
N ILE A 86 14.42 6.19 -9.50
CA ILE A 86 14.19 6.37 -8.05
C ILE A 86 12.74 6.81 -7.80
N GLY A 87 12.25 7.82 -8.54
CA GLY A 87 10.88 8.30 -8.44
C GLY A 87 9.82 7.22 -8.68
N LEU A 88 10.05 6.37 -9.68
CA LEU A 88 9.20 5.23 -9.99
C LEU A 88 9.17 4.21 -8.85
N ALA A 89 10.34 3.87 -8.29
CA ALA A 89 10.45 2.93 -7.17
C ALA A 89 9.75 3.44 -5.90
N PHE A 90 9.96 4.71 -5.54
CA PHE A 90 9.30 5.34 -4.38
C PHE A 90 7.78 5.42 -4.55
N SER A 91 7.30 5.76 -5.74
CA SER A 91 5.88 5.85 -6.04
C SER A 91 5.19 4.47 -6.02
N PHE A 92 5.88 3.43 -6.49
CA PHE A 92 5.39 2.06 -6.36
C PHE A 92 5.37 1.58 -4.90
N GLY A 93 6.41 1.92 -4.13
CA GLY A 93 6.45 1.66 -2.69
C GLY A 93 5.30 2.31 -1.94
N TRP A 94 5.01 3.58 -2.27
CA TRP A 94 3.85 4.30 -1.74
C TRP A 94 2.54 3.59 -2.04
N PHE A 95 2.32 3.17 -3.30
CA PHE A 95 1.13 2.42 -3.69
C PHE A 95 0.94 1.14 -2.86
N LEU A 96 2.02 0.35 -2.67
CA LEU A 96 1.96 -0.87 -1.85
C LEU A 96 1.69 -0.56 -0.38
N ALA A 97 2.35 0.45 0.19
CA ALA A 97 2.13 0.87 1.57
C ALA A 97 0.69 1.34 1.81
N ALA A 98 0.11 2.08 0.87
CA ALA A 98 -1.30 2.48 0.91
C ALA A 98 -2.23 1.26 0.84
N LYS A 99 -1.90 0.27 -0.01
CA LYS A 99 -2.70 -0.97 -0.13
C LYS A 99 -2.63 -1.82 1.15
N GLY A 100 -1.45 -1.97 1.74
CA GLY A 100 -1.28 -2.69 3.01
C GLY A 100 -1.99 -2.01 4.18
N SER A 101 -1.92 -0.67 4.24
CA SER A 101 -2.64 0.10 5.27
C SER A 101 -4.16 -0.10 5.17
N LYS A 102 -4.69 -0.07 3.94
CA LYS A 102 -6.12 -0.29 3.70
C LYS A 102 -6.58 -1.67 4.17
N PHE A 103 -5.79 -2.71 3.89
CA PHE A 103 -6.09 -4.07 4.36
C PHE A 103 -6.22 -4.14 5.89
N TRP A 104 -5.30 -3.51 6.63
CA TRP A 104 -5.36 -3.52 8.09
C TRP A 104 -6.52 -2.68 8.63
N GLN A 105 -6.83 -1.54 8.01
CA GLN A 105 -8.02 -0.75 8.35
C GLN A 105 -9.30 -1.57 8.18
N GLU A 106 -9.50 -2.21 7.01
CA GLU A 106 -10.66 -3.06 6.74
C GLU A 106 -10.74 -4.26 7.70
N ASN A 107 -9.59 -4.82 8.10
CA ASN A 107 -9.56 -5.89 9.10
C ASN A 107 -10.05 -5.43 10.48
N TRP A 108 -9.61 -4.25 10.95
CA TRP A 108 -10.04 -3.70 12.24
C TRP A 108 -11.48 -3.17 12.21
N GLU A 109 -11.94 -2.63 11.08
CA GLU A 109 -13.35 -2.31 10.84
C GLU A 109 -14.20 -3.58 10.95
N GLY A 110 -13.79 -4.68 10.31
CA GLY A 110 -14.48 -5.96 10.45
C GLY A 110 -14.49 -6.52 11.87
N HIS A 111 -13.46 -6.24 12.69
CA HIS A 111 -13.49 -6.58 14.12
C HIS A 111 -14.51 -5.74 14.88
N LEU A 112 -14.61 -4.43 14.59
CA LEU A 112 -15.62 -3.57 15.21
C LEU A 112 -17.03 -3.99 14.82
N ASP A 113 -17.27 -4.30 13.54
CA ASP A 113 -18.57 -4.76 13.05
C ASP A 113 -19.06 -6.00 13.81
N LEU A 114 -18.16 -6.93 14.15
CA LEU A 114 -18.50 -8.16 14.87
C LEU A 114 -18.65 -7.95 16.40
N LEU A 115 -18.14 -6.85 16.94
CA LEU A 115 -18.16 -6.55 18.38
C LEU A 115 -19.27 -5.56 18.76
N GLU A 116 -19.65 -4.64 17.86
CA GLU A 116 -20.46 -3.47 18.20
C GLU A 116 -21.90 -3.77 18.61
N ASP A 117 -22.52 -4.82 18.05
CA ASP A 117 -23.97 -5.07 18.18
C ASP A 117 -24.40 -5.22 19.65
N LYS A 118 -23.52 -5.76 20.49
CA LYS A 118 -23.77 -5.97 21.92
C LYS A 118 -23.36 -4.81 22.81
N ILE A 119 -22.59 -3.84 22.30
CA ILE A 119 -22.03 -2.75 23.09
C ILE A 119 -22.69 -1.42 22.73
N THR A 120 -22.61 -1.03 21.46
CA THR A 120 -23.08 0.26 20.95
C THR A 120 -24.28 0.12 20.02
N GLY A 121 -24.70 -1.10 19.70
CA GLY A 121 -25.58 -1.36 18.57
C GLY A 121 -24.85 -1.14 17.23
N PRO A 122 -25.58 -1.05 16.10
CA PRO A 122 -25.01 -1.02 14.76
C PRO A 122 -24.47 0.37 14.37
N LEU A 123 -23.64 0.98 15.23
CA LEU A 123 -23.20 2.37 15.08
C LEU A 123 -22.30 2.56 13.84
N TYR A 124 -21.34 1.66 13.63
CA TYR A 124 -20.44 1.67 12.47
C TYR A 124 -21.11 1.14 11.20
N LYS A 125 -22.06 0.21 11.33
CA LYS A 125 -22.87 -0.30 10.21
C LYS A 125 -23.89 0.70 9.68
N THR A 126 -24.37 1.62 10.51
CA THR A 126 -25.44 2.55 10.13
C THR A 126 -24.88 3.80 9.45
N VAL A 127 -25.09 3.91 8.14
CA VAL A 127 -24.76 5.12 7.38
C VAL A 127 -25.98 6.02 7.31
N LEU A 128 -25.87 7.22 7.90
CA LEU A 128 -26.89 8.27 7.77
C LEU A 128 -26.63 9.05 6.49
N MET A 129 -27.40 8.79 5.44
CA MET A 129 -27.33 9.50 4.18
C MET A 129 -28.74 9.98 3.79
N ASP A 130 -28.86 11.25 3.42
CA ASP A 130 -30.09 11.77 2.82
C ASP A 130 -30.36 11.02 1.51
N ARG A 131 -31.62 10.57 1.32
CA ARG A 131 -32.03 9.64 0.25
C ARG A 131 -31.81 10.16 -1.17
N GLU A 132 -31.52 11.44 -1.32
CA GLU A 132 -31.27 12.10 -2.60
C GLU A 132 -29.78 12.42 -2.71
N PRO A 133 -28.95 11.56 -3.34
CA PRO A 133 -27.64 11.98 -3.79
C PRO A 133 -27.89 13.08 -4.81
N ALA A 134 -27.73 14.34 -4.39
CA ALA A 134 -27.98 15.49 -5.24
C ALA A 134 -27.28 15.26 -6.58
N LYS A 135 -28.06 15.21 -7.66
CA LYS A 135 -27.65 15.03 -9.07
C LYS A 135 -26.73 16.15 -9.58
N ARG A 136 -26.16 16.95 -8.69
CA ARG A 136 -25.24 18.05 -8.96
C ARG A 136 -23.83 17.63 -8.57
N LEU A 137 -22.88 17.95 -9.44
CA LEU A 137 -21.44 17.89 -9.17
C LEU A 137 -21.03 18.69 -7.91
N THR A 138 -21.93 19.51 -7.38
CA THR A 138 -21.77 20.39 -6.20
C THR A 138 -22.54 19.92 -4.96
N ALA A 139 -23.04 18.67 -4.94
CA ALA A 139 -23.66 18.09 -3.75
C ALA A 139 -22.71 18.14 -2.55
N SER A 140 -23.22 18.58 -1.39
CA SER A 140 -22.38 18.90 -0.22
C SER A 140 -21.63 17.71 0.40
N SER A 141 -22.12 16.48 0.20
CA SER A 141 -21.48 15.28 0.74
C SER A 141 -21.83 14.07 -0.13
N ALA A 142 -20.82 13.30 -0.50
CA ALA A 142 -20.95 12.07 -1.25
C ALA A 142 -19.98 11.02 -0.68
N PRO A 143 -20.32 9.72 -0.73
CA PRO A 143 -19.55 8.65 -0.08
C PRO A 143 -18.28 8.29 -0.87
N PHE A 144 -17.37 9.25 -1.05
CA PHE A 144 -16.07 9.01 -1.66
C PHE A 144 -15.09 8.43 -0.64
N SER A 145 -14.50 7.29 -0.98
CA SER A 145 -13.43 6.71 -0.17
C SER A 145 -12.13 7.45 -0.42
N VAL A 146 -11.67 8.18 0.60
CA VAL A 146 -10.40 8.92 0.57
C VAL A 146 -9.22 7.98 0.25
N THR A 147 -9.23 6.77 0.81
CA THR A 147 -8.20 5.76 0.56
C THR A 147 -8.15 5.34 -0.92
N LYS A 148 -9.31 5.16 -1.57
CA LYS A 148 -9.37 4.82 -3.00
C LYS A 148 -8.85 5.96 -3.87
N ILE A 149 -9.17 7.20 -3.54
CA ILE A 149 -8.64 8.39 -4.25
C ILE A 149 -7.12 8.39 -4.17
N ASN A 150 -6.56 8.19 -2.97
CA ASN A 150 -5.12 8.18 -2.76
C ASN A 150 -4.41 7.06 -3.55
N HIS A 151 -5.02 5.87 -3.65
CA HIS A 151 -4.51 4.79 -4.52
C HIS A 151 -4.43 5.22 -5.98
N TRP A 152 -5.46 5.89 -6.50
CA TRP A 152 -5.46 6.39 -7.87
C TRP A 152 -4.44 7.49 -8.11
N ILE A 153 -4.23 8.38 -7.14
CA ILE A 153 -3.17 9.39 -7.22
C ILE A 153 -1.79 8.70 -7.26
N ALA A 154 -1.56 7.67 -6.44
CA ALA A 154 -0.31 6.92 -6.49
C ALA A 154 -0.07 6.26 -7.86
N VAL A 155 -1.12 5.67 -8.47
CA VAL A 155 -1.06 5.11 -9.83
C VAL A 155 -0.74 6.20 -10.87
N MET A 156 -1.37 7.37 -10.77
CA MET A 156 -1.09 8.51 -11.66
C MET A 156 0.38 8.95 -11.55
N VAL A 157 0.92 9.05 -10.34
CA VAL A 157 2.32 9.45 -10.12
C VAL A 157 3.29 8.40 -10.69
N ILE A 158 3.01 7.10 -10.52
CA ILE A 158 3.78 6.02 -11.18
C ILE A 158 3.78 6.20 -12.71
N PHE A 159 2.61 6.51 -13.28
CA PHE A 159 2.49 6.73 -14.73
C PHE A 159 3.28 7.96 -15.20
N ILE A 160 3.26 9.06 -14.44
CA ILE A 160 4.07 10.25 -14.71
C ILE A 160 5.57 9.89 -14.69
N TRP A 161 6.05 9.17 -13.67
CA TRP A 161 7.45 8.73 -13.62
C TRP A 161 7.83 7.83 -14.79
N PHE A 162 6.92 6.95 -15.22
CA PHE A 162 7.14 6.12 -16.40
C PHE A 162 7.31 6.97 -17.67
N ILE A 163 6.48 7.99 -17.88
CA ILE A 163 6.64 8.93 -19.00
C ILE A 163 7.97 9.68 -18.93
N LEU A 164 8.32 10.21 -17.74
CA LEU A 164 9.57 10.95 -17.51
C LEU A 164 10.82 10.08 -17.65
N LEU A 165 10.69 8.76 -17.47
CA LEU A 165 11.76 7.80 -17.75
C LEU A 165 11.93 7.57 -19.25
N LEU A 166 10.85 7.54 -20.02
CA LEU A 166 10.89 7.27 -21.47
C LEU A 166 11.50 8.40 -22.29
N THR A 167 11.30 9.66 -21.88
CA THR A 167 11.79 10.83 -22.64
C THR A 167 13.31 10.88 -22.83
N PRO A 168 14.17 10.72 -21.80
CA PRO A 168 15.62 10.66 -21.97
C PRO A 168 16.05 9.39 -22.74
N LEU A 169 15.35 8.26 -22.55
CA LEU A 169 15.66 7.01 -23.24
C LEU A 169 15.52 7.13 -24.76
N VAL A 170 14.41 7.69 -25.24
CA VAL A 170 14.17 7.87 -26.67
C VAL A 170 15.22 8.78 -27.29
N LYS A 171 15.58 9.89 -26.62
CA LYS A 171 16.62 10.82 -27.09
C LYS A 171 17.99 10.15 -27.24
N GLN A 172 18.34 9.23 -26.35
CA GLN A 172 19.62 8.53 -26.42
C GLN A 172 19.62 7.40 -27.45
N ILE A 173 18.47 6.74 -27.69
CA ILE A 173 18.38 5.61 -28.62
C ILE A 173 18.37 6.06 -30.09
N LEU A 174 17.69 7.17 -30.42
CA LEU A 174 17.52 7.66 -31.80
C LEU A 174 18.87 7.88 -32.56
N PRO A 175 19.92 8.48 -31.98
CA PRO A 175 21.20 8.69 -32.65
C PRO A 175 22.07 7.43 -32.83
N ILE A 176 21.80 6.35 -32.08
CA ILE A 176 22.58 5.09 -32.18
C ILE A 176 22.33 4.41 -33.53
N LEU A 177 21.08 4.46 -34.02
CA LEU A 177 20.69 3.90 -35.31
C LEU A 177 21.48 4.52 -36.47
N THR A 178 22.04 5.73 -36.27
CA THR A 178 22.75 6.50 -37.29
C THR A 178 24.28 6.39 -37.20
N ILE A 179 24.88 5.85 -36.12
CA ILE A 179 26.35 5.89 -35.92
C ILE A 179 26.89 4.56 -35.36
N ILE A 180 27.38 3.68 -36.26
CA ILE A 180 28.19 2.48 -35.91
C ILE A 180 29.58 2.54 -36.58
N LYS A 181 30.25 3.70 -36.60
CA LYS A 181 31.56 3.82 -37.29
C LYS A 181 32.70 4.49 -36.51
N ASN A 182 32.54 4.89 -35.25
CA ASN A 182 33.59 5.68 -34.55
C ASN A 182 33.77 5.30 -33.06
N ILE A 183 34.94 5.61 -32.47
CA ILE A 183 35.30 5.32 -31.05
C ILE A 183 34.31 5.95 -30.04
N THR A 184 33.70 7.07 -30.40
CA THR A 184 32.59 7.68 -29.65
C THR A 184 31.37 6.77 -29.53
N GLY A 185 31.14 5.87 -30.50
CA GLY A 185 30.08 4.85 -30.44
C GLY A 185 30.31 3.83 -29.30
N ILE A 186 31.55 3.43 -29.05
CA ILE A 186 31.87 2.49 -27.95
C ILE A 186 31.53 3.12 -26.59
N LYS A 187 31.88 4.39 -26.37
CA LYS A 187 31.55 5.11 -25.13
C LYS A 187 30.03 5.23 -24.92
N MET A 188 29.28 5.51 -25.99
CA MET A 188 27.81 5.55 -25.93
C MET A 188 27.21 4.18 -25.58
N ILE A 189 27.67 3.11 -26.23
CA ILE A 189 27.20 1.73 -25.96
C ILE A 189 27.38 1.36 -24.48
N VAL A 190 28.52 1.72 -23.86
CA VAL A 190 28.76 1.47 -22.44
C VAL A 190 27.76 2.23 -21.57
N ILE A 191 27.51 3.51 -21.83
CA ILE A 191 26.53 4.32 -21.08
C ILE A 191 25.13 3.69 -21.14
N ILE A 192 24.68 3.31 -22.34
CA ILE A 192 23.36 2.70 -22.54
C ILE A 192 23.26 1.36 -21.82
N PHE A 193 24.32 0.54 -21.84
CA PHE A 193 24.33 -0.72 -21.10
C PHE A 193 24.15 -0.49 -19.59
N PHE A 194 24.85 0.51 -19.03
CA PHE A 194 24.69 0.89 -17.63
C PHE A 194 23.27 1.39 -17.32
N GLU A 195 22.65 2.18 -18.21
CA GLU A 195 21.27 2.67 -18.04
C GLU A 195 20.24 1.55 -18.12
N MET A 196 20.39 0.64 -19.08
CA MET A 196 19.57 -0.55 -19.20
C MET A 196 19.69 -1.41 -17.93
N ALA A 197 20.90 -1.54 -17.37
CA ALA A 197 21.10 -2.22 -16.10
C ALA A 197 20.36 -1.52 -14.95
N ILE A 198 20.37 -0.18 -14.86
CA ILE A 198 19.61 0.58 -13.86
C ILE A 198 18.11 0.32 -13.99
N ILE A 199 17.58 0.31 -15.21
CA ILE A 199 16.16 0.07 -15.48
C ILE A 199 15.78 -1.36 -15.08
N ILE A 200 16.57 -2.35 -15.51
CA ILE A 200 16.37 -3.76 -15.15
C ILE A 200 16.42 -3.93 -13.63
N CYS A 201 17.41 -3.36 -12.96
CA CYS A 201 17.54 -3.36 -11.51
C CYS A 201 16.32 -2.73 -10.84
N THR A 202 15.79 -1.63 -11.38
CA THR A 202 14.59 -0.96 -10.87
C THR A 202 13.36 -1.85 -11.00
N PHE A 203 13.14 -2.49 -12.15
CA PHE A 203 12.02 -3.41 -12.35
C PHE A 203 12.16 -4.69 -11.52
N ILE A 204 13.38 -5.23 -11.36
CA ILE A 204 13.66 -6.33 -10.45
C ILE A 204 13.33 -5.91 -9.01
N PHE A 205 13.76 -4.73 -8.58
CA PHE A 205 13.48 -4.20 -7.25
C PHE A 205 11.97 -4.03 -7.03
N ILE A 206 11.24 -3.41 -7.96
CA ILE A 206 9.78 -3.27 -7.94
C ILE A 206 9.09 -4.65 -7.84
N ARG A 207 9.53 -5.62 -8.67
CA ARG A 207 9.02 -6.99 -8.62
C ARG A 207 9.27 -7.65 -7.27
N GLN A 208 10.48 -7.50 -6.73
CA GLN A 208 10.84 -8.07 -5.43
C GLN A 208 10.05 -7.41 -4.30
N MET A 209 9.84 -6.09 -4.34
CA MET A 209 8.94 -5.40 -3.43
C MET A 209 7.57 -6.07 -3.48
N TYR A 210 6.95 -6.16 -4.66
CA TYR A 210 5.63 -6.78 -4.80
C TYR A 210 5.55 -8.22 -4.26
N LEU A 211 6.53 -9.06 -4.60
CA LEU A 211 6.52 -10.47 -4.23
C LEU A 211 6.80 -10.69 -2.74
N LYS A 212 7.76 -9.95 -2.16
CA LYS A 212 8.18 -10.13 -0.76
C LYS A 212 7.30 -9.39 0.23
N THR A 213 6.63 -8.30 -0.16
CA THR A 213 5.73 -7.57 0.75
C THR A 213 4.34 -8.20 0.85
N ARG A 214 4.00 -9.17 -0.01
CA ARG A 214 2.74 -9.90 0.11
C ARG A 214 2.82 -10.87 1.30
N THR A 215 2.20 -10.51 2.40
CA THR A 215 2.06 -11.38 3.57
C THR A 215 1.24 -12.63 3.20
N LYS A 216 1.81 -13.80 3.43
CA LYS A 216 1.08 -15.07 3.40
C LYS A 216 0.52 -15.32 4.80
N PHE A 217 -0.79 -15.23 4.97
CA PHE A 217 -1.42 -15.66 6.21
C PHE A 217 -1.40 -17.19 6.26
N LYS A 218 -0.59 -17.77 7.15
CA LYS A 218 -0.75 -19.19 7.51
C LYS A 218 -2.10 -19.30 8.23
N SER A 219 -2.98 -20.19 7.76
CA SER A 219 -4.12 -20.60 8.58
C SER A 219 -3.56 -21.16 9.89
N LYS A 220 -3.99 -20.62 11.05
CA LYS A 220 -3.73 -21.30 12.32
C LYS A 220 -4.37 -22.70 12.21
N PRO A 221 -3.72 -23.77 12.71
CA PRO A 221 -4.36 -25.08 12.78
C PRO A 221 -5.70 -24.94 13.50
N ASP A 222 -6.72 -25.65 13.01
CA ASP A 222 -8.05 -25.65 13.62
C ASP A 222 -7.89 -25.97 15.12
N ILE A 223 -8.45 -25.13 15.99
CA ILE A 223 -8.41 -25.31 17.45
C ILE A 223 -9.03 -26.67 17.82
N ARG A 224 -9.91 -27.23 16.98
CA ARG A 224 -10.43 -28.61 17.10
C ARG A 224 -9.34 -29.67 16.99
N ASN A 225 -8.35 -29.49 16.11
CA ASN A 225 -7.24 -30.43 15.95
C ASN A 225 -6.27 -30.35 17.12
N VAL A 226 -6.07 -29.16 17.71
CA VAL A 226 -5.24 -29.01 18.92
C VAL A 226 -5.89 -29.69 20.12
N LYS A 227 -7.21 -29.53 20.31
CA LYS A 227 -7.96 -30.22 21.37
C LYS A 227 -8.08 -31.74 21.16
N ALA A 228 -8.00 -32.22 19.93
CA ALA A 228 -7.99 -33.66 19.63
C ALA A 228 -6.62 -34.28 19.95
N ILE A 229 -5.53 -33.61 19.59
CA ILE A 229 -4.16 -34.02 19.93
C ILE A 229 -3.95 -34.05 21.44
N ASP A 230 -4.44 -33.03 22.17
CA ASP A 230 -4.35 -33.00 23.64
C ASP A 230 -5.20 -34.11 24.29
N ARG A 231 -6.34 -34.50 23.69
CA ARG A 231 -7.16 -35.62 24.19
C ARG A 231 -6.52 -36.98 23.96
N GLU A 232 -5.97 -37.23 22.78
CA GLU A 232 -5.24 -38.47 22.48
C GLU A 232 -4.01 -38.61 23.41
N ALA A 233 -3.27 -37.53 23.64
CA ALA A 233 -2.12 -37.52 24.55
C ALA A 233 -2.48 -37.74 26.04
N THR A 234 -3.72 -37.47 26.45
CA THR A 234 -4.22 -37.77 27.81
C THR A 234 -4.86 -39.13 27.97
N LEU A 235 -5.23 -39.80 26.88
CA LEU A 235 -5.81 -41.16 26.90
C LEU A 235 -4.74 -42.26 26.88
N ASP A 236 -3.51 -41.91 26.52
CA ASP A 236 -2.32 -42.80 26.52
C ASP A 236 -1.49 -42.74 27.84
N LYS A 237 -2.06 -42.22 28.94
CA LYS A 237 -1.48 -42.26 30.30
C LYS A 237 -2.43 -42.94 31.28
#